data_AF-A0A8J2PW18-F1
#
_entry.id   AF-A0A8J2PW18-F1
#
_cell.length_a   1.000
_cell.length_b   1.000
_cell.length_c   1.000
_cell.angle_alpha   90.00
_cell.angle_beta   90.00
_cell.angle_gamma   90.00
#
_symmetry.space_group_name_H-M   'P 1'
#
loop_
_entity.id
_entity.type
_entity.pdbx_description
1 polymer ?
#
loop_
_entity_poly.entity_id
_entity_poly.type
_entity_poly.pdbx_seq_one_letter_code
_entity_poly.pdbx_strand_id
1 'polypeptide(L)'
;MVVKKIRSGDSTDLPSVSVPPMQESPPHVPARSLVMIAKCLQNLANLVEFGGKEPYMEVVNPFILKNKERMIVFLDHLSNVKEKPDPEEHHALQGDPARDMSTLHHICVSNFKELQVTSRTQLTIKKLVTVTEMLSKHKQKYKEMLRS
;
A
#
# COMPACT_ATOMS: atom_id res chain seq x y z
N MET A 1 32.20 34.54 41.67
CA MET A 1 31.14 35.37 41.08
C MET A 1 31.42 35.59 39.59
N VAL A 2 30.76 34.84 38.70
CA VAL A 2 30.34 35.34 37.38
C VAL A 2 29.05 34.60 37.06
N VAL A 3 27.93 35.31 37.20
CA VAL A 3 26.60 34.84 36.82
C VAL A 3 26.42 35.18 35.35
N LYS A 4 26.17 34.20 34.47
CA LYS A 4 25.78 34.47 33.08
C LYS A 4 24.53 33.68 32.71
N LYS A 5 23.42 34.37 32.95
CA LYS A 5 22.11 34.36 32.30
C LYS A 5 21.87 33.24 31.27
N ILE A 6 20.96 32.34 31.61
CA ILE A 6 20.28 31.39 30.74
C ILE A 6 19.52 32.16 29.65
N ARG A 7 19.83 31.89 28.38
CA ARG A 7 19.00 32.28 27.22
C ARG A 7 18.26 31.03 26.76
N SER A 8 16.94 31.14 26.78
CA SER A 8 15.94 30.20 26.31
C SER A 8 15.97 30.05 24.78
N GLY A 9 15.79 28.81 24.32
CA GLY A 9 15.41 28.47 22.95
C GLY A 9 16.46 27.64 22.24
N ASP A 10 16.23 26.33 22.12
CA ASP A 10 16.41 25.70 20.82
C ASP A 10 15.42 24.55 20.64
N SER A 11 14.78 24.58 19.47
CA SER A 11 13.72 23.70 19.03
C SER A 11 14.34 22.35 18.70
N THR A 12 13.78 21.26 19.20
CA THR A 12 14.14 19.91 18.76
C THR A 12 13.60 19.67 17.36
N ASP A 13 14.24 20.25 16.35
CA ASP A 13 14.07 19.86 14.95
C ASP A 13 14.92 18.60 14.71
N LEU A 14 14.29 17.44 14.92
CA LEU A 14 14.77 16.19 14.36
C LEU A 14 14.85 16.35 12.83
N PRO A 15 15.96 16.00 12.16
CA PRO A 15 16.03 16.10 10.73
C PRO A 15 15.01 15.14 10.10
N SER A 16 13.97 15.70 9.49
CA SER A 16 13.04 14.99 8.62
C SER A 16 13.84 14.29 7.53
N VAL A 17 14.02 12.97 7.67
CA VAL A 17 14.59 12.12 6.61
C VAL A 17 13.66 12.23 5.41
N SER A 18 14.07 13.06 4.46
CA SER A 18 13.38 13.23 3.19
C SER A 18 13.51 11.92 2.44
N VAL A 19 12.43 11.15 2.35
CA VAL A 19 12.40 9.95 1.53
C VAL A 19 12.64 10.40 0.09
N PRO A 20 13.71 9.97 -0.59
CA PRO A 20 13.97 10.42 -1.95
C PRO A 20 12.83 9.95 -2.88
N PRO A 21 12.43 10.78 -3.87
CA PRO A 21 11.39 10.40 -4.82
C PRO A 21 11.76 9.11 -5.55
N MET A 22 10.76 8.28 -5.85
CA MET A 22 10.90 6.94 -6.46
C MET A 22 11.52 6.92 -7.88
N GLN A 23 12.16 8.00 -8.33
CA GLN A 23 12.42 8.29 -9.73
C GLN A 23 13.89 8.52 -10.08
N GLU A 24 14.81 8.43 -9.11
CA GLU A 24 16.23 8.36 -9.42
C GLU A 24 16.67 6.89 -9.45
N SER A 25 16.86 6.35 -10.65
CA SER A 25 17.51 5.04 -10.80
C SER A 25 18.89 5.11 -10.14
N PRO A 26 19.23 4.18 -9.22
CA PRO A 26 20.56 4.14 -8.67
C PRO A 26 21.59 3.97 -9.80
N PRO A 27 22.84 4.44 -9.61
CA PRO A 27 23.92 4.20 -10.56
C PRO A 27 24.03 2.70 -10.90
N HIS A 28 24.41 2.37 -12.14
CA HIS A 28 24.34 1.00 -12.70
C HIS A 28 24.95 -0.10 -11.80
N VAL A 29 25.99 0.23 -11.03
CA VAL A 29 26.68 -0.71 -10.13
C VAL A 29 25.87 -0.99 -8.85
N PRO A 30 25.47 0.01 -8.03
CA PRO A 30 24.53 -0.19 -6.93
C PRO A 30 23.23 -0.90 -7.33
N ALA A 31 22.69 -0.59 -8.52
CA ALA A 31 21.47 -1.22 -9.01
C ALA A 31 21.62 -2.75 -9.16
N ARG A 32 22.74 -3.20 -9.75
CA ARG A 32 23.00 -4.63 -9.95
C ARG A 32 23.16 -5.39 -8.63
N SER A 33 23.90 -4.81 -7.67
CA SER A 33 24.08 -5.42 -6.35
C SER A 33 22.74 -5.52 -5.59
N LEU A 34 21.90 -4.48 -5.63
CA LEU A 34 20.57 -4.50 -5.03
C LEU A 34 19.68 -5.57 -5.66
N VAL A 35 19.73 -5.74 -6.98
CA VAL A 35 19.00 -6.82 -7.67
C VAL A 35 19.47 -8.19 -7.20
N MET A 36 20.78 -8.43 -7.06
CA MET A 36 21.29 -9.72 -6.58
C MET A 36 20.85 -10.01 -5.14
N ILE A 37 20.90 -9.00 -4.26
CA ILE A 37 20.41 -9.12 -2.88
C ILE A 37 18.91 -9.44 -2.88
N ALA A 38 18.11 -8.69 -3.66
CA ALA A 38 16.67 -8.92 -3.75
C ALA A 38 16.35 -10.33 -4.25
N LYS A 39 17.06 -10.83 -5.27
CA LYS A 39 16.89 -12.20 -5.78
C LYS A 39 17.25 -13.25 -4.73
N CYS A 40 18.31 -13.03 -3.97
CA CYS A 40 18.66 -13.93 -2.87
C CYS A 40 17.58 -13.95 -1.79
N LEU A 41 17.09 -12.79 -1.36
CA LEU A 41 16.03 -12.69 -0.36
C LEU A 41 14.72 -13.32 -0.86
N GLN A 42 14.40 -13.13 -2.15
CA GLN A 42 13.24 -13.75 -2.78
C GLN A 42 13.33 -15.28 -2.76
N ASN A 43 14.47 -15.85 -3.13
CA ASN A 43 14.65 -17.30 -3.11
C ASN A 43 14.63 -17.86 -1.68
N LEU A 44 15.23 -17.14 -0.72
CA LEU A 44 15.14 -17.49 0.69
C LEU A 44 13.69 -17.47 1.20
N ALA A 45 12.90 -16.44 0.86
CA ALA A 45 11.48 -16.35 1.20
C ALA A 45 10.66 -17.47 0.55
N ASN A 46 11.01 -17.87 -0.68
CA ASN A 46 10.41 -18.99 -1.38
C ASN A 46 10.92 -20.37 -0.91
N LEU A 47 11.89 -20.40 0.01
CA LEU A 47 12.49 -21.63 0.55
C LEU A 47 13.13 -22.54 -0.51
N VAL A 48 13.61 -21.95 -1.61
CA VAL A 48 14.24 -22.63 -2.74
C VAL A 48 15.66 -22.15 -2.99
N GLU A 49 16.47 -23.00 -3.60
CA GLU A 49 17.84 -22.72 -3.99
C GLU A 49 17.91 -22.30 -5.46
N PHE A 50 19.02 -21.66 -5.84
CA PHE A 50 19.36 -21.48 -7.26
C PHE A 50 19.82 -22.82 -7.84
N GLY A 51 19.46 -23.08 -9.10
CA GLY A 51 19.92 -24.23 -9.87
C GLY A 51 20.13 -23.86 -11.33
N GLY A 52 20.35 -24.84 -12.22
CA GLY A 52 20.90 -24.71 -13.59
C GLY A 52 20.33 -23.68 -14.57
N LYS A 53 19.27 -22.94 -14.21
CA LYS A 53 18.84 -21.72 -14.94
C LYS A 53 19.71 -20.49 -14.59
N GLU A 54 20.33 -20.47 -13.41
CA GLU A 54 21.10 -19.34 -12.88
C GLU A 54 22.39 -19.80 -12.16
N PRO A 55 23.34 -20.41 -12.88
CA PRO A 55 24.53 -21.02 -12.27
C PRO A 55 25.41 -20.03 -11.50
N TYR A 56 25.44 -18.76 -11.91
CA TYR A 56 26.20 -17.71 -11.23
C TYR A 56 25.68 -17.37 -9.82
N MET A 57 24.44 -17.77 -9.49
CA MET A 57 23.83 -17.53 -8.17
C MET A 57 23.97 -18.72 -7.21
N GLU A 58 24.42 -19.89 -7.67
CA GLU A 58 24.56 -21.08 -6.82
C GLU A 58 25.54 -20.88 -5.65
N VAL A 59 26.51 -19.97 -5.81
CA VAL A 59 27.43 -19.54 -4.74
C VAL A 59 26.72 -19.01 -3.49
N VAL A 60 25.46 -18.61 -3.63
CA VAL A 60 24.62 -18.06 -2.55
C VAL A 60 23.78 -19.14 -1.86
N ASN A 61 23.65 -20.34 -2.42
CA ASN A 61 22.86 -21.44 -1.82
C ASN A 61 23.25 -21.77 -0.37
N PRO A 62 24.54 -21.75 0.04
CA PRO A 62 24.89 -21.95 1.44
C PRO A 62 24.25 -20.92 2.40
N PHE A 63 24.10 -19.67 1.96
CA PHE A 63 23.39 -18.65 2.75
C PHE A 63 21.90 -18.96 2.85
N ILE A 64 21.28 -19.40 1.75
CA ILE A 64 19.85 -19.74 1.71
C ILE A 64 19.57 -20.91 2.66
N LEU A 65 20.31 -22.00 2.53
CA LEU A 65 20.15 -23.20 3.36
C LEU A 65 20.34 -22.86 4.86
N LYS A 66 21.37 -22.08 5.20
CA LYS A 66 21.64 -21.69 6.59
C LYS A 66 20.54 -20.83 7.21
N ASN A 67 19.84 -20.01 6.44
CA ASN A 67 18.82 -19.08 6.97
C ASN A 67 17.39 -19.56 6.75
N LYS A 68 17.19 -20.74 6.12
CA LYS A 68 15.87 -21.26 5.75
C LYS A 68 14.92 -21.35 6.94
N GLU A 69 15.35 -21.93 8.06
CA GLU A 69 14.52 -22.01 9.26
C GLU A 69 14.18 -20.63 9.85
N ARG A 70 15.15 -19.70 9.86
CA ARG A 70 14.91 -18.34 10.35
C ARG A 70 13.85 -17.62 9.53
N MET A 71 13.84 -17.84 8.21
CA MET A 71 12.81 -17.29 7.33
C MET A 71 11.43 -17.89 7.62
N ILE A 72 11.34 -19.21 7.85
CA ILE A 72 10.08 -19.87 8.24
C ILE A 72 9.54 -19.28 9.54
N VAL A 73 10.38 -19.20 10.57
CA VAL A 73 10.00 -18.63 11.87
C VAL A 73 9.57 -17.17 11.71
N PHE A 74 10.28 -16.38 10.91
CA PHE A 74 9.91 -14.99 10.64
C PHE A 74 8.54 -14.87 9.98
N LEU A 75 8.27 -15.66 8.93
CA LEU A 75 6.98 -15.64 8.24
C LEU A 75 5.83 -16.13 9.13
N ASP A 76 6.08 -17.12 9.98
CA ASP A 76 5.11 -17.62 10.96
C ASP A 76 4.73 -16.52 11.97
N HIS A 77 5.73 -15.86 12.56
CA HIS A 77 5.51 -14.75 13.48
C HIS A 77 4.80 -13.57 12.81
N LEU A 78 5.18 -13.23 11.57
CA LEU A 78 4.55 -12.16 10.80
C LEU A 78 3.07 -12.47 10.50
N SER A 79 2.73 -13.74 10.27
CA SER A 79 1.37 -14.18 9.98
C SER A 79 0.49 -14.28 11.23
N ASN A 80 1.08 -14.33 12.42
CA ASN A 80 0.40 -14.53 13.70
C ASN A 80 -0.17 -13.22 14.29
N VAL A 81 -0.97 -12.50 13.49
CA VAL A 81 -1.70 -11.32 13.95
C VAL A 81 -2.98 -11.79 14.65
N LYS A 82 -2.93 -11.81 15.99
CA LYS A 82 -4.03 -12.31 16.84
C LYS A 82 -5.23 -11.38 16.90
N GLU A 83 -5.01 -10.08 16.77
CA GLU A 83 -6.04 -9.05 16.91
C GLU A 83 -5.94 -8.05 15.76
N LYS A 84 -7.10 -7.68 15.22
CA LYS A 84 -7.19 -6.63 14.22
C LYS A 84 -6.85 -5.31 14.92
N PRO A 85 -5.91 -4.49 14.41
CA PRO A 85 -5.66 -3.17 14.97
C PRO A 85 -6.95 -2.36 14.99
N ASP A 86 -7.14 -1.58 16.06
CA ASP A 86 -8.34 -0.79 16.26
C ASP A 86 -8.52 0.18 15.07
N PRO A 87 -9.67 0.18 14.37
CA PRO A 87 -9.94 1.14 13.31
C PRO A 87 -9.75 2.60 13.72
N GLU A 88 -9.81 2.93 15.02
CA GLU A 88 -9.63 4.30 15.51
C GLU A 88 -8.22 4.88 15.27
N GLU A 89 -7.18 4.06 15.14
CA GLU A 89 -5.81 4.54 14.83
C GLU A 89 -5.62 4.97 13.36
N HIS A 90 -6.57 4.64 12.47
CA HIS A 90 -6.51 4.99 11.05
C HIS A 90 -7.21 6.33 10.70
N HIS A 91 -7.69 7.07 11.70
CA HIS A 91 -8.43 8.33 11.51
C HIS A 91 -7.56 9.50 10.99
N ALA A 92 -6.25 9.30 10.81
CA ALA A 92 -5.34 10.29 10.24
C ALA A 92 -5.15 10.16 8.71
N LEU A 93 -5.98 9.40 8.00
CA LEU A 93 -6.02 9.50 6.54
C LEU A 93 -6.63 10.83 6.13
N GLN A 94 -5.74 11.76 5.81
CA GLN A 94 -5.96 13.10 5.26
C GLN A 94 -6.53 13.00 3.82
N GLY A 95 -7.61 12.25 3.64
CA GLY A 95 -8.34 12.11 2.37
C GLY A 95 -9.45 13.14 2.24
N ASP A 96 -9.92 13.37 1.02
CA ASP A 96 -11.17 14.08 0.75
C ASP A 96 -12.27 13.04 0.53
N PRO A 97 -13.13 12.75 1.53
CA PRO A 97 -14.16 11.73 1.41
C PRO A 97 -15.11 12.00 0.24
N ALA A 98 -15.35 13.25 -0.12
CA ALA A 98 -16.24 13.60 -1.23
C ALA A 98 -15.61 13.17 -2.57
N ARG A 99 -14.30 13.39 -2.73
CA ARG A 99 -13.56 12.93 -3.92
C ARG A 99 -13.51 11.41 -4.01
N ASP A 100 -13.26 10.73 -2.90
CA ASP A 100 -13.20 9.26 -2.87
C ASP A 100 -14.56 8.64 -3.18
N MET A 101 -15.63 9.17 -2.59
CA MET A 101 -17.00 8.75 -2.88
C MET A 101 -17.40 9.04 -4.34
N SER A 102 -16.94 10.16 -4.92
CA SER A 102 -17.13 10.46 -6.34
C SER A 102 -16.44 9.42 -7.24
N THR A 103 -15.21 9.04 -6.88
CA THR A 103 -14.45 7.99 -7.57
C THR A 103 -15.16 6.64 -7.50
N LEU A 104 -15.62 6.24 -6.31
CA LEU A 104 -16.38 5.01 -6.10
C LEU A 104 -17.68 5.01 -6.93
N HIS A 105 -18.41 6.13 -6.93
CA HIS A 105 -19.62 6.26 -7.73
C HIS A 105 -19.32 6.12 -9.24
N HIS A 106 -18.24 6.73 -9.72
CA HIS A 106 -17.83 6.60 -11.13
C HIS A 106 -17.53 5.15 -11.50
N ILE A 107 -16.80 4.43 -10.65
CA ILE A 107 -16.51 2.99 -10.85
C ILE A 107 -17.83 2.19 -10.88
N CYS A 108 -18.77 2.49 -9.99
CA CYS A 108 -20.08 1.82 -9.96
C CYS A 108 -20.89 2.06 -11.24
N VAL A 109 -20.89 3.29 -11.76
CA VAL A 109 -21.57 3.62 -13.02
C VAL A 109 -20.92 2.91 -14.21
N SER A 110 -19.59 2.88 -14.28
CA SER A 110 -18.86 2.21 -15.36
C SER A 110 -19.13 0.70 -15.41
N ASN A 111 -19.33 0.07 -14.25
CA ASN A 111 -19.58 -1.37 -14.11
C ASN A 111 -21.05 -1.71 -13.81
N PHE A 112 -21.96 -0.77 -14.08
CA PHE A 112 -23.35 -0.84 -13.60
C PHE A 112 -24.11 -2.09 -14.06
N LYS A 113 -23.85 -2.56 -15.29
CA LYS A 113 -24.50 -3.77 -15.83
C LYS A 113 -24.12 -5.03 -15.04
N GLU A 114 -22.85 -5.18 -14.69
CA GLU A 114 -22.37 -6.31 -13.89
C GLU A 114 -22.92 -6.24 -12.47
N LEU A 115 -22.92 -5.04 -11.89
CA LEU A 115 -23.53 -4.80 -10.57
C LEU A 115 -25.02 -5.14 -10.57
N GLN A 116 -25.76 -4.84 -11.65
CA GLN A 116 -27.17 -5.24 -11.78
C GLN A 116 -27.34 -6.75 -11.82
N VAL A 117 -26.49 -7.48 -12.54
CA VAL A 117 -26.54 -8.95 -12.59
C VAL A 117 -26.28 -9.53 -11.21
N THR A 118 -25.23 -9.08 -10.52
CA THR A 118 -24.89 -9.54 -9.16
C THR A 118 -25.94 -9.14 -8.12
N SER A 119 -26.64 -8.02 -8.31
CA SER A 119 -27.71 -7.57 -7.41
C SER A 119 -28.90 -8.52 -7.32
N ARG A 120 -29.05 -9.44 -8.29
CA ARG A 120 -30.11 -10.45 -8.29
C ARG A 120 -29.93 -11.46 -7.16
N THR A 121 -28.69 -11.73 -6.75
CA THR A 121 -28.35 -12.71 -5.71
C THR A 121 -27.85 -12.06 -4.42
N GLN A 122 -27.38 -10.80 -4.46
CA GLN A 122 -26.84 -10.10 -3.29
C GLN A 122 -27.62 -8.82 -2.95
N LEU A 123 -28.29 -8.82 -1.79
CA LEU A 123 -29.12 -7.69 -1.34
C LEU A 123 -28.34 -6.40 -1.06
N THR A 124 -27.11 -6.52 -0.57
CA THR A 124 -26.21 -5.36 -0.34
C THR A 124 -25.86 -4.69 -1.67
N ILE A 125 -25.56 -5.47 -2.71
CA ILE A 125 -25.30 -4.96 -4.06
C ILE A 125 -26.56 -4.34 -4.67
N LYS A 126 -27.75 -4.89 -4.39
CA LYS A 126 -29.01 -4.26 -4.79
C LYS A 126 -29.16 -2.84 -4.23
N LYS A 127 -28.84 -2.63 -2.96
CA LYS A 127 -28.82 -1.28 -2.36
C LYS A 127 -27.81 -0.37 -3.08
N LEU A 128 -26.60 -0.87 -3.37
CA LEU A 128 -25.57 -0.12 -4.08
C LEU A 128 -26.00 0.29 -5.49
N VAL A 129 -26.63 -0.61 -6.25
CA VAL A 129 -27.19 -0.32 -7.58
C VAL A 129 -28.25 0.78 -7.48
N THR A 130 -29.17 0.69 -6.53
CA THR A 130 -30.19 1.72 -6.31
C THR A 130 -29.58 3.08 -6.00
N VAL A 131 -28.63 3.16 -5.07
CA VAL A 131 -27.96 4.43 -4.72
C VAL A 131 -27.19 5.00 -5.92
N THR A 132 -26.47 4.14 -6.66
CA THR A 132 -25.75 4.54 -7.86
C THR A 132 -26.70 5.12 -8.91
N GLU A 133 -27.86 4.50 -9.12
CA GLU A 133 -28.86 5.01 -10.05
C GLU A 133 -29.46 6.34 -9.59
N MET A 134 -29.80 6.45 -8.30
CA MET A 134 -30.35 7.68 -7.71
C MET A 134 -29.39 8.87 -7.85
N LEU A 135 -28.11 8.69 -7.53
CA LEU A 135 -27.09 9.73 -7.66
C LEU A 135 -26.86 10.13 -9.11
N SER A 136 -26.90 9.17 -10.04
CA SER A 136 -26.78 9.43 -11.48
C SER A 136 -27.95 10.28 -11.99
N LYS A 137 -29.18 9.94 -11.60
CA LYS A 137 -30.40 10.71 -11.93
C LYS A 137 -30.35 12.12 -11.34
N HIS A 138 -29.94 12.25 -10.09
CA HIS A 138 -29.82 13.55 -9.42
C HIS A 138 -28.80 14.45 -10.14
N LYS A 139 -27.62 13.92 -10.49
CA LYS A 139 -26.59 14.63 -11.26
C LYS A 139 -27.12 15.09 -12.62
N GLN A 140 -27.88 14.26 -13.31
CA GLN A 140 -28.46 14.59 -14.61
C GLN A 140 -29.48 15.74 -14.47
N LYS A 141 -30.41 15.63 -13.51
CA LYS A 141 -31.40 16.69 -13.23
C LYS A 141 -30.74 18.03 -12.89
N TYR A 142 -29.70 18.01 -12.06
CA TYR A 142 -28.95 19.22 -11.70
C TYR A 142 -28.30 19.89 -12.92
N LYS A 143 -27.69 19.08 -13.81
CA LYS A 143 -27.12 19.58 -15.06
C LYS A 143 -28.17 20.18 -16.00
N GLU A 144 -29.38 19.65 -16.02
CA GLU A 144 -30.49 20.17 -16.83
C GLU A 144 -30.99 21.50 -16.27
N MET A 145 -31.16 21.64 -14.95
CA MET A 145 -31.54 22.90 -14.31
C MET A 145 -30.50 24.02 -14.50
N LEU A 146 -29.21 23.69 -14.59
CA LEU A 146 -28.17 24.69 -14.89
C LEU A 146 -28.16 25.15 -16.35
N ARG A 147 -28.86 24.45 -17.25
CA ARG A 147 -28.94 24.78 -18.68
C ARG A 147 -30.20 25.57 -19.04
N SER A 148 -31.18 25.65 -18.14
CA SER A 148 -32.43 26.41 -18.26
C SER A 148 -32.30 27.80 -17.65
#